data_AF-A0A820SLF0-F1
#
_entry.id   AF-A0A820SLF0-F1
#
_cell.length_a   1.000
_cell.length_b   1.000
_cell.length_c   1.000
_cell.angle_alpha   90.00
_cell.angle_beta   90.00
_cell.angle_gamma   90.00
#
_symmetry.space_group_name_H-M   'P 1'
#
loop_
_entity.id
_entity.type
_entity.pdbx_description
1 polymer ?
#
loop_
_entity_poly.entity_id
_entity_poly.type
_entity_poly.pdbx_seq_one_letter_code
_entity_poly.pdbx_strand_id
1 'polypeptide(L)'
;HVGITKEAATGVAPIIVDKEGRNSIIVILGANLLLNEDDIEKAEDIIRQSKVVVCQLEIRQETVLKTFEIARKHSVLSILNPAPMSEKLN
;
A
#
# COMPACT_ATOMS: atom_id res chain seq x y z
N HIS A 1 3.58 -13.71 -0.78
CA HIS A 1 3.79 -13.48 0.65
C HIS A 1 2.50 -12.88 1.17
N VAL A 2 1.91 -13.42 2.22
CA VAL A 2 0.65 -12.92 2.80
C VAL A 2 0.75 -13.04 4.31
N GLY A 3 0.43 -11.97 5.03
CA GLY A 3 0.38 -11.92 6.49
C GLY A 3 -1.03 -11.67 7.01
N ILE A 4 -1.26 -12.00 8.28
CA ILE A 4 -2.50 -11.73 9.01
C ILE A 4 -2.11 -11.19 10.39
N THR A 5 -2.80 -10.16 10.88
CA THR A 5 -2.60 -9.60 12.22
C THR A 5 -3.90 -9.58 13.01
N LYS A 6 -3.79 -9.67 14.34
CA LYS A 6 -4.90 -9.48 15.29
C LYS A 6 -4.90 -8.09 15.93
N GLU A 7 -3.89 -7.26 15.64
CA GLU A 7 -3.68 -5.95 16.26
C GLU A 7 -4.65 -4.88 15.73
N ALA A 8 -5.16 -5.07 14.51
CA ALA A 8 -6.15 -4.19 13.90
C ALA A 8 -7.11 -4.99 13.01
N ALA A 9 -8.33 -4.46 12.82
CA ALA A 9 -9.25 -4.96 11.82
C ALA A 9 -8.71 -4.69 10.40
N THR A 10 -9.19 -5.45 9.41
CA THR A 10 -8.95 -5.17 7.99
C THR A 10 -9.41 -3.76 7.63
N GLY A 11 -8.66 -3.07 6.76
CA GLY A 11 -9.05 -1.75 6.27
C GLY A 11 -10.41 -1.78 5.57
N VAL A 12 -11.22 -0.75 5.79
CA VAL A 12 -12.56 -0.60 5.22
C VAL A 12 -12.77 0.83 4.75
N ALA A 13 -13.64 1.01 3.76
CA ALA A 13 -14.11 2.32 3.34
C ALA A 13 -15.63 2.32 3.21
N PRO A 14 -16.37 2.74 4.25
CA PRO A 14 -17.80 3.02 4.11
C PRO A 14 -18.03 4.12 3.06
N ILE A 15 -18.87 3.82 2.08
CA ILE A 15 -19.26 4.74 1.00
C ILE A 15 -20.74 5.04 1.15
N ILE A 16 -21.06 6.32 1.34
CA ILE A 16 -22.44 6.82 1.40
C ILE A 16 -22.71 7.54 0.09
N VAL A 17 -23.76 7.13 -0.61
CA VAL A 17 -24.19 7.76 -1.86
C VAL A 17 -25.42 8.62 -1.57
N ASP A 18 -25.34 9.91 -1.88
CA ASP A 18 -26.46 10.82 -1.69
C ASP A 18 -27.50 10.74 -2.83
N LYS A 19 -28.59 11.51 -2.71
CA LYS A 19 -29.66 11.53 -3.71
C LYS A 19 -29.23 12.08 -5.08
N GLU A 20 -28.11 12.80 -5.14
CA GLU A 20 -27.54 13.35 -6.37
C GLU A 20 -26.49 12.41 -6.99
N GLY A 21 -26.25 11.24 -6.37
CA GLY A 21 -25.27 10.25 -6.83
C GLY A 21 -23.83 10.56 -6.44
N ARG A 22 -23.60 11.48 -5.49
CA ARG A 22 -22.25 11.80 -4.99
C ARG A 22 -21.83 10.82 -3.90
N ASN A 23 -20.55 10.46 -3.92
CA ASN A 23 -19.94 9.61 -2.89
C ASN A 23 -19.35 10.44 -1.75
N SER A 24 -19.71 10.10 -0.52
CA SER A 24 -18.95 10.45 0.69
C SER A 24 -18.24 9.20 1.19
N ILE A 25 -16.91 9.24 1.23
CA ILE A 25 -16.07 8.08 1.52
C ILE A 25 -15.31 8.36 2.82
N ILE A 26 -15.45 7.46 3.79
CA ILE A 26 -14.67 7.48 5.03
C ILE A 26 -13.68 6.34 4.93
N VAL A 27 -12.38 6.62 4.97
CA VAL A 27 -11.35 5.57 4.85
C VAL A 27 -10.79 5.23 6.23
N ILE A 28 -10.86 3.96 6.60
CA ILE A 28 -10.24 3.40 7.81
C ILE A 28 -9.20 2.37 7.35
N LEU A 29 -7.93 2.74 7.41
CA LEU A 29 -6.85 1.90 6.85
C LEU A 29 -6.61 0.60 7.65
N GLY A 30 -6.89 0.59 8.95
CA GLY A 30 -6.78 -0.61 9.79
C GLY A 30 -5.41 -1.29 9.66
N ALA A 31 -5.41 -2.60 9.42
CA ALA A 31 -4.21 -3.41 9.23
C ALA A 31 -3.28 -2.94 8.09
N ASN A 32 -3.76 -2.16 7.12
CA ASN A 32 -2.91 -1.61 6.05
C ASN A 32 -1.80 -0.71 6.61
N LEU A 33 -2.06 0.00 7.72
CA LEU A 33 -1.05 0.81 8.41
C LEU A 33 -0.07 0.00 9.24
N LEU A 34 -0.30 -1.30 9.43
CA LEU A 34 0.61 -2.18 10.17
C LEU A 34 1.68 -2.81 9.29
N LEU A 35 1.44 -2.89 7.97
CA LEU A 35 2.42 -3.37 6.99
C LEU A 35 3.71 -2.54 7.09
N ASN A 36 4.82 -3.17 7.46
CA ASN A 36 6.10 -2.52 7.75
C ASN A 36 7.23 -3.00 6.84
N GLU A 37 8.44 -2.46 7.03
CA GLU A 37 9.63 -2.82 6.26
C GLU A 37 10.04 -4.29 6.44
N ASP A 38 9.91 -4.88 7.64
CA ASP A 38 10.23 -6.29 7.88
C ASP A 38 9.33 -7.22 7.06
N ASP A 39 8.07 -6.84 6.85
CA ASP A 39 7.15 -7.59 5.98
C ASP A 39 7.61 -7.55 4.52
N ILE A 40 8.19 -6.43 4.07
CA ILE A 40 8.75 -6.29 2.72
C ILE A 40 10.04 -7.11 2.58
N GLU A 41 10.90 -7.13 3.60
CA GLU A 41 12.11 -7.96 3.59
C GLU A 41 11.76 -9.45 3.52
N LYS A 42 10.76 -9.92 4.26
CA LYS A 42 10.25 -11.29 4.17
C LYS A 42 9.64 -11.60 2.79
N ALA A 43 9.25 -10.59 2.02
CA ALA A 43 8.71 -10.71 0.67
C ALA A 43 9.77 -10.51 -0.43
N GLU A 44 11.04 -10.26 -0.09
CA GLU A 44 12.09 -9.91 -1.06
C GLU A 44 12.23 -10.96 -2.19
N ASP A 45 12.19 -12.26 -1.86
CA ASP A 45 12.32 -13.31 -2.87
C ASP A 45 11.23 -13.27 -3.94
N ILE A 46 10.00 -12.89 -3.56
CA ILE A 46 8.86 -12.76 -4.47
C ILE A 46 8.98 -11.47 -5.28
N ILE A 47 9.40 -10.38 -4.65
CA ILE A 47 9.67 -9.12 -5.35
C ILE A 47 10.74 -9.37 -6.43
N ARG A 48 11.86 -10.02 -6.09
CA ARG A 48 12.95 -10.37 -7.01
C ARG A 48 12.48 -11.18 -8.22
N GLN A 49 11.54 -12.09 -8.04
CA GLN A 49 11.01 -12.94 -9.11
C GLN A 49 9.95 -12.24 -9.98
N SER A 50 9.49 -11.06 -9.57
CA SER A 50 8.45 -10.31 -10.26
C SER A 50 9.02 -9.52 -11.44
N LYS A 51 8.18 -9.26 -12.45
CA LYS A 51 8.54 -8.35 -13.56
C LYS A 51 8.26 -6.89 -13.22
N VAL A 52 7.21 -6.66 -12.43
CA VAL A 52 6.71 -5.34 -12.06
C VAL A 52 6.25 -5.39 -10.61
N VAL A 53 6.50 -4.31 -9.87
CA VAL A 53 5.89 -4.03 -8.57
C VAL A 53 5.10 -2.73 -8.68
N VAL A 54 3.88 -2.75 -8.15
CA VAL A 54 2.97 -1.60 -8.14
C VAL A 54 2.61 -1.27 -6.69
N CYS A 55 2.76 -0.01 -6.30
CA CYS A 55 2.34 0.49 -4.98
C CYS A 55 1.35 1.66 -5.11
N GLN A 56 0.53 1.85 -4.09
CA GLN A 56 -0.35 3.00 -3.87
C GLN A 56 0.01 3.69 -2.53
N LEU A 57 -0.67 4.79 -2.17
CA LEU A 57 -0.41 5.55 -0.95
C LEU A 57 -1.41 5.27 0.19
N GLU A 58 -2.03 4.09 0.19
CA GLU A 58 -2.93 3.62 1.28
C GLU A 58 -2.22 2.75 2.33
N ILE A 59 -0.89 2.72 2.28
CA ILE A 59 0.00 2.13 3.29
C ILE A 59 1.03 3.18 3.69
N ARG A 60 1.88 2.88 4.69
CA ARG A 60 2.92 3.79 5.11
C ARG A 60 3.95 4.02 3.99
N GLN A 61 4.43 5.25 3.83
CA GLN A 61 5.29 5.62 2.70
C GLN A 61 6.69 5.00 2.80
N GLU A 62 7.21 4.82 4.02
CA GLU A 62 8.44 4.08 4.28
C GLU A 62 8.37 2.65 3.73
N THR A 63 7.20 2.01 3.82
CA THR A 63 6.97 0.67 3.27
C THR A 63 6.95 0.66 1.75
N VAL A 64 6.35 1.69 1.12
CA VAL A 64 6.41 1.89 -0.33
C VAL A 64 7.86 2.10 -0.79
N LEU A 65 8.60 2.97 -0.09
CA LEU A 65 9.99 3.27 -0.38
C LEU A 65 10.86 2.01 -0.31
N LYS A 66 10.81 1.27 0.81
CA LYS A 66 11.54 0.01 0.99
C LYS A 66 11.22 -1.01 -0.10
N THR A 67 9.95 -1.10 -0.50
CA THR A 67 9.50 -1.97 -1.59
C THR A 67 10.19 -1.60 -2.90
N PHE A 68 10.26 -0.31 -3.23
CA PHE A 68 10.92 0.16 -4.45
C PHE A 68 12.44 0.08 -4.40
N GLU A 69 13.07 0.21 -3.23
CA GLU A 69 14.50 -0.05 -3.05
C GLU A 69 14.86 -1.51 -3.37
N ILE A 70 14.08 -2.46 -2.84
CA ILE A 70 14.26 -3.89 -3.12
C ILE A 70 13.96 -4.20 -4.59
N ALA A 71 12.89 -3.64 -5.16
CA ALA A 71 12.58 -3.81 -6.59
C ALA A 71 13.72 -3.30 -7.47
N ARG A 72 14.27 -2.11 -7.17
CA ARG A 72 15.42 -1.52 -7.88
C ARG A 72 16.67 -2.39 -7.75
N LYS A 73 16.98 -2.90 -6.55
CA LYS A 73 18.10 -3.83 -6.31
C LYS A 73 18.06 -5.04 -7.24
N HIS A 74 16.87 -5.55 -7.55
CA HIS A 74 16.65 -6.73 -8.40
C HIS A 74 16.24 -6.40 -9.83
N SER A 75 16.35 -5.13 -10.26
CA SER A 75 15.99 -4.69 -11.62
C SER A 75 14.53 -5.00 -12.02
N VAL A 76 13.63 -4.92 -11.04
CA VAL A 76 12.18 -5.06 -11.23
C VAL A 76 11.57 -3.69 -11.52
N LEU A 77 10.66 -3.60 -12.49
CA LEU A 77 10.01 -2.35 -12.86
C LEU A 77 9.10 -1.87 -11.72
N SER A 78 9.31 -0.65 -11.22
CA SER A 78 8.46 -0.05 -10.18
C SER A 78 7.44 0.91 -10.78
N ILE A 79 6.19 0.81 -10.34
CA ILE A 79 5.11 1.75 -10.69
C ILE A 79 4.49 2.28 -9.40
N LEU A 80 4.46 3.60 -9.27
CA LEU A 80 3.67 4.27 -8.23
C LEU A 80 2.36 4.74 -8.84
N ASN A 81 1.25 4.34 -8.23
CA ASN A 81 -0.02 5.04 -8.35
C ASN A 81 -0.09 6.08 -7.23
N PRO A 82 0.08 7.39 -7.49
CA PRO A 82 0.15 8.43 -6.47
C PRO A 82 -1.25 8.80 -5.94
N ALA A 83 -2.03 7.79 -5.55
CA ALA A 83 -3.36 7.91 -4.97
C ALA A 83 -3.43 7.18 -3.62
N PRO A 84 -4.19 7.72 -2.65
CA PRO A 84 -4.80 9.05 -2.64
C PRO A 84 -3.74 10.17 -2.61
N MET A 85 -4.12 11.39 -2.99
CA MET A 85 -3.22 12.54 -2.92
C MET A 85 -2.67 12.71 -1.49
N SER A 86 -1.36 12.86 -1.36
CA SER A 86 -0.68 13.11 -0.09
C SER A 86 0.09 14.42 -0.18
N GLU A 87 -0.10 15.32 0.80
CA GLU A 87 0.60 16.61 0.84
C GLU A 87 2.13 16.48 0.99
N LYS A 88 2.62 15.31 1.42
CA LYS A 88 4.04 15.05 1.70
C LYS A 88 4.90 14.75 0.46
N LEU A 89 4.34 14.79 -0.75
CA LEU A 89 5.03 14.49 -2.01
C LEU A 89 5.51 15.73 -2.78
N ASN A 90 5.56 16.90 -2.13
CA ASN A 90 6.07 18.16 -2.71
C ASN A 90 7.56 18.33 -2.48
#